data_AF-A0A8J1LVT4-F1
#
_entry.id   AF-A0A8J1LVT4-F1
#
_cell.length_a   1.000
_cell.length_b   1.000
_cell.length_c   1.000
_cell.angle_alpha   90.00
_cell.angle_beta   90.00
_cell.angle_gamma   90.00
#
_symmetry.space_group_name_H-M   'P 1'
#
loop_
_entity.id
_entity.type
_entity.pdbx_description
1 polymer ?
#
loop_
_entity_poly.entity_id
_entity_poly.type
_entity_poly.pdbx_seq_one_letter_code
_entity_poly.pdbx_strand_id
1 'polypeptide(L)'
;MSCCNEGCTTGDIDKLGSSLLNEILQYITSKKLIISRISFIGFSLGNLIIRSALWRPEFEGYRGNLHTYLSFSGPHMGLLYPNSFLFKTGLWIEKRLHIGVSVSQMALSDHKDPRQSFLYKLSQKKGLEHFKNVILVSALQDYLVPYHSARIEMCKDAVKGDELGAVYNEMLRNLLEPVLHNENCNFVRYDVSFDLAKSFLSFAGIEGHLALISSWQYLENFFQNAGLKYFE
;
A
#
# COMPACT_ATOMS: atom_id res chain seq x y z
N MET A 1 2.30 6.95 -14.67
CA MET A 1 1.15 7.13 -13.76
C MET A 1 -0.03 6.44 -14.42
N SER A 2 -0.84 5.65 -13.70
CA SER A 2 -2.01 4.99 -14.31
C SER A 2 -3.03 6.06 -14.68
N CYS A 3 -3.39 6.11 -15.96
CA CYS A 3 -4.33 7.11 -16.47
C CYS A 3 -5.78 6.68 -16.24
N CYS A 4 -6.06 5.38 -16.14
CA CYS A 4 -7.44 4.89 -16.02
C CYS A 4 -8.09 5.20 -14.66
N ASN A 5 -7.29 5.50 -13.65
CA ASN A 5 -7.73 5.77 -12.28
C ASN A 5 -7.58 7.25 -11.87
N GLU A 6 -7.18 8.12 -12.80
CA GLU A 6 -7.06 9.56 -12.55
C GLU A 6 -8.43 10.15 -12.16
N GLY A 7 -8.48 10.89 -11.04
CA GLY A 7 -9.72 11.47 -10.52
C GLY A 7 -10.70 10.49 -9.83
N CYS A 8 -10.47 9.18 -9.89
CA CYS A 8 -11.38 8.14 -9.37
C CYS A 8 -10.96 7.54 -8.02
N THR A 9 -10.24 8.29 -7.19
CA THR A 9 -9.62 7.79 -5.95
C THR A 9 -10.61 7.42 -4.83
N THR A 10 -11.89 7.78 -4.98
CA THR A 10 -12.98 7.43 -4.05
C THR A 10 -13.73 6.16 -4.44
N GLY A 11 -13.39 5.56 -5.59
CA GLY A 11 -14.04 4.35 -6.12
C GLY A 11 -13.68 3.06 -5.37
N ASP A 12 -14.34 1.97 -5.73
CA ASP A 12 -14.06 0.62 -5.21
C ASP A 12 -12.66 0.16 -5.65
N ILE A 13 -11.79 -0.18 -4.69
CA ILE A 13 -10.40 -0.58 -4.93
C ILE A 13 -10.32 -1.81 -5.84
N ASP A 14 -11.27 -2.75 -5.75
CA ASP A 14 -11.26 -3.91 -6.62
C ASP A 14 -11.46 -3.51 -8.09
N LYS A 15 -12.40 -2.59 -8.34
CA LYS A 15 -12.64 -2.04 -9.68
C LYS A 15 -11.44 -1.25 -10.17
N LEU A 16 -10.80 -0.44 -9.32
CA LEU A 16 -9.58 0.30 -9.67
C LEU A 16 -8.42 -0.65 -10.01
N GLY A 17 -8.30 -1.78 -9.31
CA GLY A 17 -7.36 -2.86 -9.61
C GLY A 17 -7.64 -3.51 -10.96
N SER A 18 -8.90 -3.79 -11.28
CA SER A 18 -9.33 -4.28 -12.60
C SER A 18 -8.96 -3.30 -13.72
N SER A 19 -9.25 -2.02 -13.54
CA SER A 19 -8.92 -0.97 -14.51
C SER A 19 -7.42 -0.87 -14.75
N LEU A 20 -6.61 -0.88 -13.67
CA LEU A 20 -5.15 -0.87 -13.78
C LEU A 20 -4.64 -2.08 -14.57
N LEU A 21 -5.15 -3.28 -14.27
CA LEU A 21 -4.76 -4.48 -14.98
C LEU A 21 -5.08 -4.39 -16.47
N ASN A 22 -6.29 -3.93 -16.81
CA ASN A 22 -6.69 -3.75 -18.20
C ASN A 22 -5.79 -2.74 -18.93
N GLU A 23 -5.44 -1.62 -18.29
CA GLU A 23 -4.50 -0.64 -18.83
C GLU A 23 -3.14 -1.28 -19.16
N ILE A 24 -2.60 -2.08 -18.24
CA ILE A 24 -1.32 -2.79 -18.42
C ILE A 24 -1.40 -3.79 -19.56
N LEU A 25 -2.42 -4.65 -19.59
CA LEU A 25 -2.57 -5.69 -20.61
C LEU A 25 -2.80 -5.07 -22.00
N GLN A 26 -3.58 -3.99 -22.07
CA GLN A 26 -3.80 -3.25 -23.31
C GLN A 26 -2.50 -2.61 -23.80
N TYR A 27 -1.68 -2.05 -22.91
CA TYR A 27 -0.38 -1.49 -23.26
C TYR A 27 0.56 -2.56 -23.82
N ILE A 28 0.69 -3.71 -23.13
CA ILE A 28 1.52 -4.84 -23.57
C ILE A 28 1.08 -5.33 -24.95
N THR A 29 -0.22 -5.54 -25.13
CA THR A 29 -0.79 -6.08 -26.38
C THR A 29 -0.66 -5.09 -27.54
N SER A 30 -1.04 -3.83 -27.33
CA SER A 30 -1.02 -2.80 -28.38
C SER A 30 0.41 -2.48 -28.86
N LYS A 31 1.39 -2.57 -27.96
CA LYS A 31 2.81 -2.35 -28.26
C LYS A 31 3.54 -3.64 -28.64
N LYS A 32 2.87 -4.80 -28.60
CA LYS A 32 3.45 -6.13 -28.89
C LYS A 32 4.73 -6.40 -28.08
N LEU A 33 4.71 -6.05 -26.80
CA LEU A 33 5.90 -6.14 -25.94
C LEU A 33 6.18 -7.58 -25.54
N ILE A 34 7.46 -7.98 -25.62
CA ILE A 34 7.96 -9.18 -24.96
C ILE A 34 8.41 -8.75 -23.56
N ILE A 35 7.69 -9.21 -22.54
CA ILE A 35 7.93 -8.79 -21.17
C ILE A 35 9.00 -9.68 -20.54
N SER A 36 10.11 -9.07 -20.15
CA SER A 36 11.15 -9.71 -19.34
C SER A 36 10.95 -9.39 -17.85
N ARG A 37 10.59 -8.14 -17.52
CA ARG A 37 10.41 -7.65 -16.15
C ARG A 37 9.26 -6.65 -16.06
N ILE A 38 8.52 -6.70 -14.96
CA ILE A 38 7.53 -5.71 -14.56
C ILE A 38 7.88 -5.23 -13.16
N SER A 39 7.99 -3.92 -12.99
CA SER A 39 8.14 -3.29 -11.68
C SER A 39 7.00 -2.31 -11.44
N PHE A 40 6.58 -2.23 -10.18
CA PHE A 40 5.50 -1.36 -9.74
C PHE A 40 6.01 -0.39 -8.67
N ILE A 41 5.68 0.89 -8.84
CA ILE A 41 5.88 1.91 -7.81
C ILE A 41 4.49 2.38 -7.39
N GLY A 42 4.13 2.13 -6.14
CA GLY A 42 2.85 2.53 -5.56
C GLY A 42 3.04 3.64 -4.54
N PHE A 43 2.13 4.61 -4.56
CA PHE A 43 2.02 5.62 -3.51
C PHE A 43 0.62 5.58 -2.89
N SER A 44 0.53 5.63 -1.56
CA SER A 44 -0.74 5.70 -0.85
C SER A 44 -1.72 4.61 -1.30
N LEU A 45 -2.97 4.95 -1.62
CA LEU A 45 -4.01 4.07 -2.17
C LEU A 45 -3.53 3.23 -3.38
N GLY A 46 -2.64 3.77 -4.21
CA GLY A 46 -2.11 3.07 -5.39
C GLY A 46 -1.47 1.72 -5.06
N ASN A 47 -0.96 1.56 -3.84
CA ASN A 47 -0.42 0.31 -3.35
C ASN A 47 -1.48 -0.80 -3.23
N LEU A 48 -2.67 -0.47 -2.75
CA LEU A 48 -3.78 -1.42 -2.66
C LEU A 48 -4.38 -1.71 -4.03
N ILE A 49 -4.42 -0.72 -4.93
CA ILE A 49 -4.83 -0.90 -6.33
C ILE A 49 -3.89 -1.90 -7.03
N ILE A 50 -2.57 -1.73 -6.88
CA ILE A 50 -1.56 -2.67 -7.42
C ILE A 50 -1.80 -4.07 -6.84
N ARG A 51 -1.88 -4.21 -5.51
CA ARG A 51 -2.18 -5.51 -4.88
C ARG A 51 -3.46 -6.14 -5.40
N SER A 52 -4.50 -5.35 -5.64
CA SER A 52 -5.77 -5.81 -6.19
C SER A 52 -5.70 -6.25 -7.66
N ALA A 53 -4.70 -5.79 -8.41
CA ALA A 53 -4.43 -6.25 -9.77
C ALA A 53 -3.65 -7.58 -9.79
N LEU A 54 -2.67 -7.74 -8.89
CA LEU A 54 -1.70 -8.84 -8.92
C LEU A 54 -2.29 -10.25 -8.78
N TRP A 55 -3.37 -10.40 -8.00
CA TRP A 55 -3.96 -11.71 -7.73
C TRP A 55 -4.88 -12.21 -8.85
N ARG A 56 -5.21 -11.34 -9.81
CA ARG A 56 -6.19 -11.63 -10.85
C ARG A 56 -5.68 -12.68 -11.86
N PRO A 57 -6.53 -13.59 -12.34
CA PRO A 57 -6.13 -14.63 -13.29
C PRO A 57 -5.51 -14.09 -14.58
N GLU A 58 -5.99 -12.95 -15.08
CA GLU A 58 -5.52 -12.35 -16.33
C GLU A 58 -4.05 -11.89 -16.25
N PHE A 59 -3.51 -11.73 -15.03
CA PHE A 59 -2.12 -11.39 -14.80
C PHE A 59 -1.22 -12.62 -14.56
N GLU A 60 -1.78 -13.84 -14.50
CA GLU A 60 -1.07 -15.06 -14.13
C GLU A 60 0.16 -15.32 -15.02
N GLY A 61 0.03 -15.11 -16.33
CA GLY A 61 1.12 -15.28 -17.29
C GLY A 61 2.31 -14.34 -17.11
N TYR A 62 2.16 -13.26 -16.34
CA TYR A 62 3.22 -12.28 -16.06
C TYR A 62 3.81 -12.37 -14.65
N ARG A 63 3.29 -13.26 -13.79
CA ARG A 63 3.77 -13.37 -12.39
C ARG A 63 5.27 -13.68 -12.31
N GLY A 64 5.78 -14.52 -13.23
CA GLY A 64 7.21 -14.83 -13.32
C GLY A 64 8.09 -13.67 -13.78
N ASN A 65 7.49 -12.58 -14.27
CA ASN A 65 8.21 -11.36 -14.68
C ASN A 65 8.22 -10.29 -13.58
N LEU A 66 7.58 -10.52 -12.42
CA LEU A 66 7.52 -9.52 -11.35
C LEU A 66 8.90 -9.31 -10.73
N HIS A 67 9.44 -8.11 -10.89
CA HIS A 67 10.80 -7.79 -10.44
C HIS A 67 10.77 -6.99 -9.15
N THR A 68 10.29 -5.74 -9.18
CA THR A 68 10.35 -4.86 -8.01
C THR A 68 9.00 -4.24 -7.70
N TYR A 69 8.58 -4.37 -6.44
CA TYR A 69 7.48 -3.64 -5.87
C TYR A 69 8.03 -2.62 -4.87
N LEU A 70 7.91 -1.33 -5.19
CA LEU A 70 8.31 -0.22 -4.34
C LEU A 70 7.06 0.51 -3.83
N SER A 71 6.85 0.47 -2.52
CA SER A 71 5.68 1.03 -1.87
C SER A 71 6.05 2.25 -1.04
N PHE A 72 5.62 3.44 -1.46
CA PHE A 72 5.66 4.64 -0.65
C PHE A 72 4.35 4.78 0.13
N SER A 73 4.40 4.73 1.46
CA SER A 73 3.27 4.93 2.37
C SER A 73 2.00 4.17 1.97
N GLY A 74 2.11 2.88 1.64
CA GLY A 74 0.95 2.06 1.31
C GLY A 74 0.14 1.66 2.55
N PRO A 75 -1.18 1.91 2.64
CA PRO A 75 -1.99 1.50 3.79
C PRO A 75 -2.28 -0.02 3.76
N HIS A 76 -1.23 -0.85 3.77
CA HIS A 76 -1.31 -2.30 3.54
C HIS A 76 -2.09 -3.04 4.62
N MET A 77 -2.02 -2.55 5.85
CA MET A 77 -2.75 -3.02 7.04
C MET A 77 -3.95 -2.13 7.36
N GLY A 78 -4.33 -1.26 6.43
CA GLY A 78 -5.46 -0.35 6.56
C GLY A 78 -5.14 0.91 7.37
N LEU A 79 -6.20 1.61 7.76
CA LEU A 79 -6.13 2.85 8.54
C LEU A 79 -6.45 2.64 10.02
N LEU A 80 -6.32 1.40 10.49
CA LEU A 80 -6.52 1.01 11.88
C LEU A 80 -5.39 1.58 12.77
N TYR A 81 -5.71 1.79 14.04
CA TYR A 81 -4.75 2.21 15.09
C TYR A 81 -3.92 3.46 14.72
N PRO A 82 -4.54 4.60 14.41
CA PRO A 82 -3.82 5.80 13.98
C PRO A 82 -2.86 6.32 15.07
N ASN A 83 -1.70 6.83 14.64
CA ASN A 83 -0.62 7.30 15.51
C ASN A 83 -0.96 8.57 16.32
N SER A 84 -2.00 9.34 15.97
CA SER A 84 -2.28 10.65 16.54
C SER A 84 -3.51 10.66 17.46
N PHE A 85 -3.40 11.35 18.60
CA PHE A 85 -4.47 11.48 19.60
C PHE A 85 -5.74 12.15 19.04
N LEU A 86 -5.60 13.08 18.09
CA LEU A 86 -6.72 13.72 17.40
C LEU A 86 -7.57 12.74 16.58
N PHE A 87 -6.97 11.62 16.14
CA PHE A 87 -7.61 10.60 15.31
C PHE A 87 -8.08 9.39 16.16
N LYS A 88 -7.82 9.40 17.48
CA LYS A 88 -8.28 8.38 18.44
C LYS A 88 -9.74 8.56 18.88
N THR A 89 -10.43 9.60 18.41
CA THR A 89 -11.86 9.76 18.68
C THR A 89 -12.67 8.98 17.64
N GLY A 90 -13.58 8.10 18.08
CA GLY A 90 -14.45 7.28 17.20
C GLY A 90 -15.26 8.11 16.17
N LEU A 91 -15.43 9.41 16.44
CA LEU A 91 -15.98 10.42 15.54
C LEU A 91 -15.22 10.57 14.21
N TRP A 92 -13.94 10.16 14.13
CA TRP A 92 -13.14 10.25 12.91
C TRP A 92 -13.41 9.10 11.92
N ILE A 93 -13.80 7.93 12.43
CA ILE A 93 -14.20 6.76 11.63
C ILE A 93 -15.63 6.95 11.11
N GLU A 94 -16.56 7.43 11.95
CA GLU A 94 -17.95 7.75 11.54
C GLU A 94 -18.01 8.79 10.41
N LYS A 95 -17.16 9.82 10.46
CA LYS A 95 -17.10 10.86 9.41
C LYS A 95 -16.53 10.37 8.07
N ARG A 96 -15.84 9.22 8.03
CA ARG A 96 -15.19 8.66 6.82
C ARG A 96 -16.10 7.78 5.97
N LEU A 97 -17.23 7.31 6.51
CA LEU A 97 -18.23 6.53 5.77
C LEU A 97 -18.83 7.30 4.57
N HIS A 98 -18.72 8.63 4.56
CA HIS A 98 -19.21 9.50 3.48
C HIS A 98 -18.12 9.99 2.50
N ILE A 99 -16.86 9.56 2.64
CA ILE A 99 -15.73 10.13 1.88
C ILE A 99 -15.40 9.32 0.61
N GLY A 100 -15.75 8.03 0.56
CA GLY A 100 -15.58 7.18 -0.62
C GLY A 100 -15.49 5.69 -0.27
N VAL A 101 -15.78 4.84 -1.25
CA VAL A 101 -15.74 3.37 -1.09
C VAL A 101 -14.32 2.90 -0.78
N SER A 102 -13.30 3.49 -1.40
CA SER A 102 -11.89 3.17 -1.10
C SER A 102 -11.53 3.44 0.36
N VAL A 103 -12.07 4.50 0.96
CA VAL A 103 -11.79 4.86 2.35
C VAL A 103 -12.41 3.88 3.32
N SER A 104 -13.66 3.46 3.09
CA SER A 104 -14.29 2.43 3.93
C SER A 104 -13.59 1.08 3.81
N GLN A 105 -13.18 0.69 2.59
CA GLN A 105 -12.38 -0.52 2.36
C GLN A 105 -11.03 -0.45 3.08
N MET A 106 -10.33 0.70 3.04
CA MET A 106 -9.07 0.90 3.78
C MET A 106 -9.24 0.91 5.31
N ALA A 107 -10.42 1.28 5.80
CA ALA A 107 -10.76 1.31 7.22
C ALA A 107 -11.34 -0.01 7.76
N LEU A 108 -11.47 -1.05 6.91
CA LEU A 108 -12.19 -2.30 7.21
C LEU A 108 -13.66 -2.07 7.63
N SER A 109 -14.28 -0.98 7.18
CA SER A 109 -15.64 -0.59 7.57
C SER A 109 -16.67 -0.78 6.46
N ASP A 110 -16.28 -1.40 5.35
CA ASP A 110 -17.16 -1.77 4.22
C ASP A 110 -18.02 -3.01 4.52
N HIS A 111 -17.79 -3.68 5.65
CA HIS A 111 -18.61 -4.79 6.13
C HIS A 111 -18.66 -4.81 7.68
N LYS A 112 -19.73 -5.39 8.25
CA LYS A 112 -19.89 -5.53 9.72
C LYS A 112 -18.86 -6.47 10.35
N ASP A 113 -18.70 -7.65 9.76
CA ASP A 113 -17.61 -8.57 10.08
C ASP A 113 -16.32 -8.10 9.38
N PRO A 114 -15.25 -7.74 10.11
CA PRO A 114 -13.99 -7.28 9.53
C PRO A 114 -13.29 -8.34 8.68
N ARG A 115 -13.53 -9.65 8.90
CA ARG A 115 -13.01 -10.73 8.05
C ARG A 115 -13.72 -10.83 6.70
N GLN A 116 -14.85 -10.14 6.55
CA GLN A 116 -15.55 -10.03 5.27
C GLN A 116 -15.24 -8.72 4.53
N SER A 117 -14.51 -7.80 5.16
CA SER A 117 -14.03 -6.56 4.53
C SER A 117 -13.17 -6.84 3.30
N PHE A 118 -13.16 -5.90 2.35
CA PHE A 118 -12.31 -5.97 1.18
C PHE A 118 -10.83 -6.14 1.55
N LEU A 119 -10.31 -5.32 2.48
CA LEU A 119 -8.89 -5.31 2.78
C LEU A 119 -8.43 -6.60 3.46
N TYR A 120 -9.26 -7.19 4.33
CA TYR A 120 -8.98 -8.51 4.88
C TYR A 120 -8.91 -9.57 3.78
N LYS A 121 -9.91 -9.62 2.89
CA LYS A 121 -9.93 -10.57 1.76
C LYS A 121 -8.74 -10.36 0.83
N LEU A 122 -8.32 -9.12 0.61
CA LEU A 122 -7.13 -8.78 -0.16
C LEU A 122 -5.83 -9.23 0.53
N SER A 123 -5.77 -9.25 1.86
CA SER A 123 -4.61 -9.78 2.59
C SER A 123 -4.37 -11.26 2.29
N GLN A 124 -5.43 -12.03 2.09
CA GLN A 124 -5.38 -13.47 1.77
C GLN A 124 -4.98 -13.76 0.32
N LYS A 125 -4.89 -12.74 -0.53
CA LYS A 125 -4.53 -12.90 -1.94
C LYS A 125 -3.02 -12.93 -2.10
N LYS A 126 -2.56 -13.88 -2.91
CA LYS A 126 -1.18 -13.98 -3.38
C LYS A 126 -0.81 -12.78 -4.25
N GLY A 127 0.46 -12.37 -4.23
CA GLY A 127 0.98 -11.36 -5.14
C GLY A 127 2.36 -10.86 -4.79
N LEU A 128 2.56 -10.42 -3.54
CA LEU A 128 3.82 -9.80 -3.14
C LEU A 128 5.00 -10.78 -3.16
N GLU A 129 4.74 -12.04 -2.82
CA GLU A 129 5.75 -13.11 -2.82
C GLU A 129 6.30 -13.45 -4.21
N HIS A 130 5.65 -12.98 -5.28
CA HIS A 130 6.12 -13.20 -6.65
C HIS A 130 7.19 -12.19 -7.09
N PHE A 131 7.39 -11.10 -6.35
CA PHE A 131 8.42 -10.13 -6.67
C PHE A 131 9.78 -10.59 -6.19
N LYS A 132 10.82 -10.34 -6.98
CA LYS A 132 12.22 -10.45 -6.54
C LYS A 132 12.55 -9.45 -5.43
N ASN A 133 11.97 -8.25 -5.46
CA ASN A 133 12.20 -7.22 -4.46
C ASN A 133 10.87 -6.62 -3.98
N VAL A 134 10.64 -6.62 -2.67
CA VAL A 134 9.51 -5.94 -2.02
C VAL A 134 10.10 -4.88 -1.08
N ILE A 135 9.96 -3.62 -1.47
CA ILE A 135 10.56 -2.47 -0.80
C ILE A 135 9.44 -1.60 -0.23
N LEU A 136 9.39 -1.46 1.08
CA LEU A 136 8.42 -0.62 1.77
C LEU A 136 9.12 0.63 2.28
N VAL A 137 8.59 1.80 1.94
CA VAL A 137 9.13 3.10 2.33
C VAL A 137 8.08 3.86 3.11
N SER A 138 8.42 4.26 4.32
CA SER A 138 7.51 4.91 5.26
C SER A 138 8.14 6.15 5.88
N ALA A 139 7.35 7.20 6.06
CA ALA A 139 7.77 8.39 6.79
C ALA A 139 7.15 8.42 8.20
N LEU A 140 7.93 8.78 9.20
CA LEU A 140 7.42 8.96 10.58
C LEU A 140 6.43 10.13 10.68
N GLN A 141 6.57 11.11 9.80
CA GLN A 141 5.73 12.31 9.71
C GLN A 141 4.45 12.09 8.88
N ASP A 142 4.23 10.89 8.35
CA ASP A 142 2.97 10.53 7.70
C ASP A 142 1.92 10.19 8.77
N TYR A 143 0.94 11.08 8.94
CA TYR A 143 -0.19 10.83 9.84
C TYR A 143 -1.49 10.49 9.09
N LEU A 144 -1.43 10.35 7.76
CA LEU A 144 -2.55 9.86 6.96
C LEU A 144 -2.59 8.34 6.91
N VAL A 145 -1.43 7.72 6.70
CA VAL A 145 -1.27 6.27 6.71
C VAL A 145 -0.52 5.88 7.99
N PRO A 146 -1.10 5.03 8.86
CA PRO A 146 -0.41 4.58 10.06
C PRO A 146 0.95 3.96 9.71
N TYR A 147 1.98 4.35 10.43
CA TYR A 147 3.36 3.95 10.13
C TYR A 147 3.57 2.43 10.09
N HIS A 148 2.95 1.69 11.02
CA HIS A 148 2.96 0.22 11.02
C HIS A 148 2.23 -0.38 9.81
N SER A 149 1.24 0.32 9.27
CA SER A 149 0.49 -0.10 8.08
C SER A 149 1.33 0.04 6.82
N ALA A 150 2.04 1.16 6.66
CA ALA A 150 3.02 1.38 5.60
C ALA A 150 4.11 0.29 5.53
N ARG A 151 4.41 -0.30 6.68
CA ARG A 151 5.51 -1.25 6.86
C ARG A 151 5.10 -2.71 6.88
N ILE A 152 3.80 -3.02 6.86
CA ILE A 152 3.31 -4.40 7.08
C ILE A 152 3.90 -4.94 8.39
N GLU A 153 3.62 -4.24 9.49
CA GLU A 153 4.16 -4.56 10.82
C GLU A 153 3.06 -4.63 11.88
N MET A 154 3.33 -5.36 12.95
CA MET A 154 2.46 -5.40 14.12
C MET A 154 2.46 -4.05 14.84
N CYS A 155 1.29 -3.56 15.24
CA CYS A 155 1.19 -2.35 16.06
C CYS A 155 0.94 -2.72 17.53
N LYS A 156 1.41 -1.86 18.45
CA LYS A 156 1.30 -2.10 19.90
C LYS A 156 -0.15 -2.23 20.38
N ASP A 157 -1.07 -1.50 19.73
CA ASP A 157 -2.48 -1.53 20.09
C ASP A 157 -3.17 -2.84 19.65
N ALA A 158 -2.80 -3.41 18.50
CA ALA A 158 -3.33 -4.70 18.03
C ALA A 158 -2.91 -5.88 18.92
N VAL A 159 -1.76 -5.78 19.61
CA VAL A 159 -1.26 -6.83 20.53
C VAL A 159 -2.14 -6.96 21.79
N LYS A 160 -3.01 -5.99 22.08
CA LYS A 160 -3.90 -6.02 23.25
C LYS A 160 -4.95 -7.14 23.19
N GLY A 161 -5.12 -7.80 22.05
CA GLY A 161 -5.85 -9.06 21.93
C GLY A 161 -7.37 -8.92 21.84
N ASP A 162 -7.88 -7.76 21.42
CA ASP A 162 -9.28 -7.64 21.03
C ASP A 162 -9.54 -8.36 19.69
N GLU A 163 -10.83 -8.50 19.31
CA GLU A 163 -11.21 -9.17 18.07
C GLU A 163 -10.54 -8.54 16.84
N LEU A 164 -10.44 -7.21 16.82
CA LEU A 164 -9.80 -6.47 15.74
C LEU A 164 -8.29 -6.71 15.69
N GLY A 165 -7.63 -6.85 16.84
CA GLY A 165 -6.22 -7.22 16.94
C GLY A 165 -5.92 -8.62 16.41
N ALA A 166 -6.84 -9.58 16.63
CA ALA A 166 -6.74 -10.91 16.03
C ALA A 166 -6.84 -10.85 14.49
N VAL A 167 -7.81 -10.09 13.96
CA VAL A 167 -7.96 -9.86 12.51
C VAL A 167 -6.72 -9.18 11.93
N TYR A 168 -6.19 -8.17 12.62
CA TYR A 168 -4.96 -7.48 12.22
C TYR A 168 -3.78 -8.45 12.13
N ASN A 169 -3.61 -9.33 13.12
CA ASN A 169 -2.56 -10.33 13.14
C ASN A 169 -2.72 -11.37 12.01
N GLU A 170 -3.95 -11.80 11.72
CA GLU A 170 -4.24 -12.68 10.58
C GLU A 170 -3.83 -12.03 9.25
N MET A 171 -4.22 -10.78 9.02
CA MET A 171 -3.81 -10.03 7.82
C MET A 171 -2.29 -9.88 7.71
N LEU A 172 -1.62 -9.64 8.83
CA LEU A 172 -0.17 -9.46 8.89
C LEU A 172 0.52 -10.74 8.42
N ARG A 173 0.07 -11.89 8.95
CA ARG A 173 0.59 -13.21 8.57
C ARG A 173 0.32 -13.53 7.11
N ASN A 174 -0.91 -13.28 6.64
CA ASN A 174 -1.28 -13.51 5.23
C ASN A 174 -0.36 -12.75 4.25
N LEU A 175 0.05 -11.52 4.62
CA LEU A 175 0.91 -10.70 3.77
C LEU A 175 2.39 -11.00 3.91
N LEU A 176 2.86 -11.15 5.15
CA LEU A 176 4.29 -11.17 5.44
C LEU A 176 4.85 -12.59 5.34
N GLU A 177 4.11 -13.62 5.75
CA GLU A 177 4.62 -14.99 5.70
C GLU A 177 5.00 -15.42 4.27
N PRO A 178 4.16 -15.27 3.22
CA PRO A 178 4.54 -15.72 1.88
C PRO A 178 5.80 -15.01 1.34
N VAL A 179 5.96 -13.73 1.66
CA VAL A 179 7.12 -12.93 1.27
C VAL A 179 8.38 -13.43 1.98
N LEU A 180 8.31 -13.66 3.31
CA LEU A 180 9.45 -14.10 4.11
C LEU A 180 9.85 -15.56 3.86
N HIS A 181 8.91 -16.43 3.45
CA HIS A 181 9.21 -17.81 3.10
C HIS A 181 9.84 -17.97 1.71
N ASN A 182 9.78 -16.94 0.86
CA ASN A 182 10.45 -16.96 -0.43
C ASN A 182 11.88 -16.43 -0.29
N GLU A 183 12.86 -17.34 -0.22
CA GLU A 183 14.29 -16.99 -0.12
C GLU A 183 14.82 -16.16 -1.30
N ASN A 184 14.12 -16.18 -2.44
CA ASN A 184 14.47 -15.37 -3.61
C ASN A 184 13.84 -13.97 -3.60
N CYS A 185 13.07 -13.64 -2.55
CA CYS A 185 12.45 -12.33 -2.37
C CYS A 185 13.26 -11.48 -1.40
N ASN A 186 13.83 -10.39 -1.90
CA ASN A 186 14.45 -9.36 -1.07
C ASN A 186 13.38 -8.47 -0.46
N PHE A 187 13.10 -8.65 0.83
CA PHE A 187 12.18 -7.81 1.59
C PHE A 187 12.93 -6.75 2.38
N VAL A 188 12.67 -5.46 2.11
CA VAL A 188 13.38 -4.34 2.73
C VAL A 188 12.42 -3.25 3.15
N ARG A 189 12.67 -2.67 4.34
CA ARG A 189 11.95 -1.49 4.83
C ARG A 189 12.91 -0.31 4.94
N TYR A 190 12.53 0.83 4.35
CA TYR A 190 13.24 2.09 4.47
C TYR A 190 12.43 3.08 5.30
N ASP A 191 13.15 3.74 6.20
CA ASP A 191 12.61 4.78 7.05
C ASP A 191 13.07 6.15 6.60
N VAL A 192 12.09 7.02 6.43
CA VAL A 192 12.30 8.39 5.99
C VAL A 192 11.89 9.31 7.11
N SER A 193 12.76 10.26 7.41
CA SER A 193 12.46 11.35 8.32
C SER A 193 12.63 12.66 7.58
N PHE A 194 11.56 13.43 7.52
CA PHE A 194 11.60 14.79 7.00
C PHE A 194 11.76 15.78 8.13
N ASP A 195 12.67 16.73 7.96
CA ASP A 195 12.74 17.93 8.80
C ASP A 195 11.71 18.95 8.28
N LEU A 196 10.44 18.75 8.67
CA LEU A 196 9.33 19.59 8.23
C LEU A 196 9.19 20.80 9.15
N ALA A 197 8.97 21.97 8.54
CA ALA A 197 8.60 23.16 9.29
C ALA A 197 7.29 22.92 10.05
N LYS A 198 7.15 23.49 11.26
CA LYS A 198 5.92 23.39 12.07
C LYS A 198 4.79 24.20 11.44
N SER A 199 4.15 23.64 10.43
CA SER A 199 2.98 24.18 9.72
C SER A 199 1.68 23.47 10.15
N PHE A 200 0.50 24.04 9.87
CA PHE A 200 -0.78 23.34 10.08
C PHE A 200 -0.89 22.04 9.26
N LEU A 201 -0.29 21.99 8.06
CA LEU A 201 -0.26 20.80 7.21
C LEU A 201 0.70 19.72 7.75
N SER A 202 1.82 20.12 8.36
CA SER A 202 2.72 19.23 9.09
C SER A 202 2.01 18.63 10.31
N PHE A 203 1.18 19.41 11.00
CA PHE A 203 0.40 18.96 12.15
C PHE A 203 -0.75 18.03 11.73
N ALA A 204 -1.37 18.28 10.58
CA ALA A 204 -2.34 17.37 9.96
C ALA A 204 -1.70 16.09 9.38
N GLY A 205 -0.36 16.05 9.25
CA GLY A 205 0.42 14.93 8.72
C GLY A 205 0.29 14.68 7.21
N ILE A 206 -0.43 15.55 6.51
CA ILE A 206 -0.55 15.53 5.05
C ILE A 206 0.79 15.86 4.41
N GLU A 207 1.54 16.80 5.02
CA GLU A 207 2.83 17.25 4.51
C GLU A 207 3.85 16.11 4.48
N GLY A 208 3.95 15.29 5.54
CA GLY A 208 4.84 14.13 5.56
C GLY A 208 4.43 13.04 4.56
N HIS A 209 3.12 12.82 4.39
CA HIS A 209 2.60 11.88 3.39
C HIS A 209 2.99 12.32 1.97
N LEU A 210 2.79 13.59 1.62
CA LEU A 210 3.09 14.11 0.29
C LEU A 210 4.60 14.27 0.04
N ALA A 211 5.38 14.60 1.08
CA ALA A 211 6.83 14.80 0.97
C ALA A 211 7.57 13.59 0.37
N LEU A 212 7.07 12.36 0.60
CA LEU A 212 7.60 11.14 0.00
C LEU A 212 7.58 11.12 -1.53
N ILE A 213 6.70 11.91 -2.17
CA ILE A 213 6.59 11.95 -3.63
C ILE A 213 6.78 13.35 -4.22
N SER A 214 6.70 14.40 -3.40
CA SER A 214 6.88 15.79 -3.86
C SER A 214 8.28 16.33 -3.61
N SER A 215 9.03 15.77 -2.66
CA SER A 215 10.40 16.20 -2.38
C SER A 215 11.38 15.60 -3.39
N TRP A 216 11.70 16.38 -4.41
CA TRP A 216 12.65 15.99 -5.45
C TRP A 216 14.01 15.59 -4.87
N GLN A 217 14.55 16.40 -3.95
CA GLN A 217 15.85 16.12 -3.33
C GLN A 217 15.87 14.80 -2.56
N TYR A 218 14.78 14.49 -1.86
CA TYR A 218 14.64 13.19 -1.19
C TYR A 218 14.56 12.05 -2.22
N LEU A 219 13.71 12.17 -3.23
CA LEU A 219 13.55 11.12 -4.25
C LEU A 219 14.86 10.85 -4.98
N GLU A 220 15.56 11.89 -5.41
CA GLU A 220 16.85 11.79 -6.08
C GLU A 220 17.87 11.09 -5.17
N ASN A 221 18.00 11.53 -3.92
CA ASN A 221 18.91 10.92 -2.95
C ASN A 221 18.54 9.45 -2.67
N PHE A 222 17.26 9.16 -2.46
CA PHE A 222 16.77 7.80 -2.21
C PHE A 222 17.08 6.88 -3.39
N PHE A 223 16.76 7.29 -4.63
CA PHE A 223 16.99 6.45 -5.80
C PHE A 223 18.49 6.27 -6.07
N GLN A 224 19.28 7.34 -6.03
CA GLN A 224 20.73 7.26 -6.29
C GLN A 224 21.47 6.39 -5.27
N ASN A 225 21.10 6.49 -3.98
CA ASN A 225 21.89 5.85 -2.91
C ASN A 225 21.30 4.53 -2.40
N ALA A 226 20.02 4.25 -2.64
CA ALA A 226 19.35 3.08 -2.08
C ALA A 226 18.41 2.35 -3.05
N GLY A 227 17.59 3.09 -3.81
CA GLY A 227 16.47 2.55 -4.56
C GLY A 227 16.83 1.90 -5.90
N LEU A 228 17.76 2.50 -6.67
CA LEU A 228 18.02 2.09 -8.06
C LEU A 228 18.53 0.66 -8.19
N LYS A 229 19.35 0.19 -7.24
CA LYS A 229 19.88 -1.19 -7.22
C LYS A 229 18.80 -2.28 -7.26
N TYR A 230 17.56 -1.96 -6.88
CA TYR A 230 16.46 -2.92 -6.95
C TYR A 230 15.81 -2.99 -8.33
N PHE A 231 16.10 -2.07 -9.25
CA PHE A 231 15.51 -2.04 -10.60
C PHE A 231 16.47 -2.55 -11.69
N GLU A 232 17.74 -2.77 -11.34
CA GLU A 232 18.80 -3.31 -12.20
C GLU A 232 18.64 -4.81 -12.52
#